data_AF-A0A915TY24-F1
#
_entry.id   AF-A0A915TY24-F1
#
_cell.length_a   1.000
_cell.length_b   1.000
_cell.length_c   1.000
_cell.angle_alpha   90.00
_cell.angle_beta   90.00
_cell.angle_gamma   90.00
#
_symmetry.space_group_name_H-M   'P 1'
#
loop_
_entity.id
_entity.type
_entity.pdbx_description
1 polymer ?
#
loop_
_entity_poly.entity_id
_entity_poly.type
_entity_poly.pdbx_seq_one_letter_code
_entity_poly.pdbx_strand_id
1 'polypeptide(L)'
;MDFRNAIFVVTEEQGCPIYNVGEELKVEDNGLRVPEAKPVCLILVQEIIKATAEKRAFEHFSPGQGVQRSKFDCGGCSGLIRFEYKKEKEFATLQMKLLAAAEQRQRMRHLEEFFDLLRCLDIFEPLNDDDLTDLAALLKLREFPPGKVILQEGEPGTHLYIVLSGKVVVVGKDNLVLSELGAGEIFGEMSLLSGEPVTTSVHSREHTKLATLSSKDFKHVLNKFPVLQVFFYRMLVDRAQANTMRAGKIVSGMTGDLAEIAAVDLFQLINSSQKTGRVEMLLEDGEAVVLFNEGELVHARYRNQTGKEALFALLGKNRGRFSYTSGLAEEQKQLPVLGGFMGLIMEGMRRIDEQRERNGQQAGR
;
A
#
# COMPACT_ATOMS: atom_id res chain seq x y z
N MET A 1 -38.16 -26.78 4.99
CA MET A 1 -37.07 -25.79 5.16
C MET A 1 -36.83 -25.24 3.77
N ASP A 2 -37.45 -24.09 3.48
CA ASP A 2 -37.66 -23.62 2.11
C ASP A 2 -36.39 -23.06 1.43
N PHE A 3 -35.24 -23.20 2.08
CA PHE A 3 -33.95 -22.65 1.68
C PHE A 3 -32.81 -23.67 1.69
N ARG A 4 -33.07 -24.97 1.52
CA ARG A 4 -32.00 -26.00 1.46
C ARG A 4 -30.93 -25.69 0.41
N ASN A 5 -31.34 -25.09 -0.71
CA ASN A 5 -30.49 -24.58 -1.79
C ASN A 5 -30.87 -23.13 -2.10
N ALA A 6 -30.03 -22.18 -1.68
CA ALA A 6 -30.31 -20.74 -1.77
C ALA A 6 -29.04 -19.95 -2.15
N ILE A 7 -29.18 -18.97 -3.04
CA ILE A 7 -28.11 -18.02 -3.35
C ILE A 7 -28.51 -16.66 -2.80
N PHE A 8 -27.67 -16.11 -1.94
CA PHE A 8 -27.77 -14.74 -1.44
C PHE A 8 -26.72 -13.89 -2.13
N VAL A 9 -27.15 -12.78 -2.73
CA VAL A 9 -26.24 -11.87 -3.44
C VAL A 9 -26.15 -10.57 -2.67
N VAL A 10 -24.93 -10.08 -2.41
CA VAL A 10 -24.73 -8.76 -1.82
C VAL A 10 -25.14 -7.69 -2.85
N THR A 11 -26.20 -6.94 -2.56
CA THR A 11 -26.73 -5.91 -3.45
C THR A 11 -26.27 -4.51 -3.06
N GLU A 12 -26.05 -4.26 -1.78
CA GLU A 12 -25.51 -3.00 -1.27
C GLU A 12 -24.51 -3.29 -0.17
N GLU A 13 -23.49 -2.43 -0.09
CA GLU A 13 -22.44 -2.55 0.90
C GLU A 13 -22.01 -1.16 1.35
N GLN A 14 -21.96 -0.96 2.66
CA GLN A 14 -21.55 0.27 3.32
C GLN A 14 -20.56 -0.05 4.44
N GLY A 15 -19.26 0.02 4.16
CA GLY A 15 -18.21 -0.13 5.17
C GLY A 15 -17.99 -1.55 5.70
N CYS A 16 -18.48 -2.60 5.01
CA CYS A 16 -18.15 -3.97 5.34
C CYS A 16 -16.68 -4.27 5.03
N PRO A 17 -15.91 -4.82 5.99
CA PRO A 17 -14.50 -5.13 5.78
C PRO A 17 -14.24 -6.41 4.96
N ILE A 18 -15.26 -7.26 4.76
CA ILE A 18 -15.08 -8.62 4.21
C ILE A 18 -15.67 -8.78 2.82
N TYR A 19 -16.95 -8.41 2.63
CA TYR A 19 -17.66 -8.67 1.39
C TYR A 19 -17.88 -7.40 0.56
N ASN A 20 -18.09 -7.60 -0.74
CA ASN A 20 -18.36 -6.54 -1.71
C ASN A 20 -19.68 -6.78 -2.46
N VAL A 21 -20.23 -5.72 -3.06
CA VAL A 21 -21.39 -5.80 -3.96
C VAL A 21 -21.13 -6.79 -5.09
N GLY A 22 -22.12 -7.66 -5.34
CA GLY A 22 -22.11 -8.70 -6.36
C GLY A 22 -21.55 -10.04 -5.89
N GLU A 23 -21.03 -10.15 -4.67
CA GLU A 23 -20.57 -11.44 -4.13
C GLU A 23 -21.76 -12.34 -3.77
N GLU A 24 -21.62 -13.63 -4.10
CA GLU A 24 -22.63 -14.65 -3.87
C GLU A 24 -22.26 -15.54 -2.69
N LEU A 25 -23.24 -15.81 -1.83
CA LEU A 25 -23.17 -16.70 -0.68
C LEU A 25 -24.18 -17.82 -0.91
N LYS A 26 -23.72 -19.07 -0.91
CA LYS A 26 -24.56 -20.21 -1.27
C LYS A 26 -24.85 -21.04 -0.04
N VAL A 27 -26.13 -21.30 0.23
CA VAL A 27 -26.55 -22.30 1.19
C VAL A 27 -26.89 -23.55 0.41
N GLU A 28 -26.16 -24.65 0.66
CA GLU A 28 -26.36 -25.96 0.05
C GLU A 28 -26.34 -27.02 1.16
N ASP A 29 -27.33 -27.90 1.20
CA ASP A 29 -27.40 -29.03 2.16
C ASP A 29 -27.14 -28.65 3.63
N ASN A 30 -27.72 -27.52 4.08
CA ASN A 30 -27.52 -26.91 5.42
C ASN A 30 -26.09 -26.40 5.71
N GLY A 31 -25.21 -26.33 4.71
CA GLY A 31 -23.91 -25.67 4.79
C GLY A 31 -23.93 -24.31 4.08
N LEU A 32 -23.24 -23.32 4.65
CA LEU A 32 -22.98 -22.04 3.96
C LEU A 32 -21.61 -22.12 3.27
N ARG A 33 -21.61 -21.98 1.96
CA ARG A 33 -20.42 -21.77 1.13
C ARG A 33 -20.24 -20.27 0.90
N VAL A 34 -19.06 -19.78 1.26
CA VAL A 34 -18.61 -18.40 1.02
C VAL A 34 -17.68 -18.35 -0.19
N PRO A 35 -17.46 -17.18 -0.80
CA PRO A 35 -16.44 -17.01 -1.83
C PRO A 35 -15.07 -17.52 -1.36
N GLU A 36 -14.37 -18.27 -2.21
CA GLU A 36 -13.00 -18.75 -1.96
C GLU A 36 -12.04 -17.57 -1.69
N ALA A 37 -11.00 -17.83 -0.90
CA ALA A 37 -9.98 -16.87 -0.47
C ALA A 37 -10.44 -15.71 0.44
N LYS A 38 -11.67 -15.73 0.96
CA LYS A 38 -12.19 -14.72 1.92
C LYS A 38 -12.51 -15.29 3.30
N PRO A 39 -12.31 -14.51 4.38
CA PRO A 39 -12.70 -14.93 5.72
C PRO A 39 -14.22 -15.00 5.86
N VAL A 40 -14.71 -15.92 6.69
CA VAL A 40 -16.14 -16.06 6.97
C VAL A 40 -16.58 -15.05 8.04
N CYS A 41 -17.47 -14.12 7.71
CA CYS A 41 -18.10 -13.25 8.72
C CYS A 41 -19.23 -13.99 9.45
N LEU A 42 -19.00 -14.34 10.72
CA LEU A 42 -19.99 -15.04 11.54
C LEU A 42 -21.30 -14.27 11.75
N ILE A 43 -21.27 -12.93 11.73
CA ILE A 43 -22.48 -12.11 11.83
C ILE A 43 -23.36 -12.33 10.60
N LEU A 44 -22.77 -12.28 9.41
CA LEU A 44 -23.51 -12.54 8.18
C LEU A 44 -24.04 -13.98 8.14
N VAL A 45 -23.23 -14.94 8.61
CA VAL A 45 -23.68 -16.34 8.72
C VAL A 45 -24.90 -16.45 9.65
N GLN A 46 -24.88 -15.80 10.82
CA GLN A 46 -26.03 -15.80 11.73
C GLN A 46 -27.27 -15.17 11.11
N GLU A 47 -27.13 -14.05 10.40
CA GLU A 47 -28.27 -13.41 9.72
C GLU A 47 -28.84 -14.28 8.60
N ILE A 48 -27.98 -14.96 7.82
CA ILE A 48 -28.43 -15.93 6.81
C ILE A 48 -29.10 -17.13 7.48
N ILE A 49 -28.58 -17.64 8.59
CA ILE A 49 -29.20 -18.74 9.34
C ILE A 49 -30.57 -18.31 9.89
N LYS A 50 -30.70 -17.10 10.45
CA LYS A 50 -32.00 -16.56 10.90
C LYS A 50 -32.98 -16.44 9.74
N ALA A 51 -32.55 -15.82 8.64
CA ALA A 51 -33.35 -15.66 7.43
C ALA A 51 -33.83 -17.01 6.84
N THR A 52 -33.00 -18.05 6.96
CA THR A 52 -33.35 -19.40 6.48
C THR A 52 -34.17 -20.22 7.49
N ALA A 53 -34.14 -19.87 8.77
CA ALA A 53 -34.88 -20.53 9.85
C ALA A 53 -36.26 -19.91 10.14
N GLU A 54 -36.45 -18.62 9.88
CA GLU A 54 -37.72 -17.92 10.12
C GLU A 54 -38.83 -18.40 9.16
N LYS A 55 -39.85 -19.05 9.72
CA LYS A 55 -41.06 -19.53 9.00
C LYS A 55 -42.04 -18.41 8.57
N ARG A 56 -41.79 -17.15 8.92
CA ARG A 56 -42.76 -16.06 8.83
C ARG A 56 -42.19 -14.87 8.07
N ALA A 57 -42.35 -14.83 6.75
CA ALA A 57 -42.33 -13.55 6.02
C ALA A 57 -42.95 -13.59 4.61
N PHE A 58 -43.75 -14.59 4.20
CA PHE A 58 -44.28 -14.61 2.82
C PHE A 58 -45.72 -15.11 2.72
N GLU A 59 -46.64 -14.49 3.45
CA GLU A 59 -48.07 -14.60 3.18
C GLU A 59 -48.61 -13.33 2.51
N HIS A 60 -47.99 -12.81 1.46
CA HIS A 60 -48.69 -11.92 0.50
C HIS A 60 -48.29 -12.33 -0.91
N PHE A 61 -48.95 -13.41 -1.36
CA PHE A 61 -48.86 -13.97 -2.69
C PHE A 61 -49.65 -13.11 -3.67
N SER A 62 -48.99 -12.53 -4.67
CA SER A 62 -49.64 -12.06 -5.90
C SER A 62 -49.10 -12.89 -7.07
N PRO A 63 -49.93 -13.71 -7.73
CA PRO A 63 -49.50 -14.51 -8.86
C PRO A 63 -49.36 -13.60 -10.08
N GLY A 64 -48.14 -13.23 -10.47
CA GLY A 64 -47.95 -12.47 -11.71
C GLY A 64 -46.58 -11.86 -12.01
N GLN A 65 -45.64 -11.76 -11.07
CA GLN A 65 -44.33 -11.15 -11.35
C GLN A 65 -43.17 -12.04 -10.90
N GLY A 66 -42.29 -12.33 -11.85
CA GLY A 66 -41.07 -13.11 -11.63
C GLY A 66 -40.09 -12.39 -10.70
N VAL A 67 -39.37 -13.20 -9.92
CA VAL A 67 -38.29 -12.82 -8.99
C VAL A 67 -38.79 -11.98 -7.82
N GLN A 68 -39.30 -12.66 -6.79
CA GLN A 68 -39.58 -12.06 -5.49
C GLN A 68 -38.23 -11.85 -4.78
N ARG A 69 -37.89 -10.59 -4.49
CA ARG A 69 -36.63 -10.19 -3.85
C ARG A 69 -36.86 -9.95 -2.36
N SER A 70 -36.49 -10.91 -1.53
CA SER A 70 -36.47 -10.74 -0.08
C SER A 70 -35.18 -10.02 0.28
N LYS A 71 -35.28 -8.79 0.80
CA LYS A 71 -34.13 -7.98 1.21
C LYS A 71 -33.82 -8.24 2.68
N PHE A 72 -32.55 -8.50 2.98
CA PHE A 72 -32.04 -8.71 4.32
C PHE A 72 -30.86 -7.79 4.57
N ASP A 73 -30.70 -7.34 5.81
CA ASP A 73 -29.61 -6.47 6.21
C ASP A 73 -28.73 -7.20 7.25
N CYS A 74 -27.43 -7.28 6.99
CA CYS A 74 -26.44 -7.66 7.99
C CYS A 74 -25.89 -6.39 8.63
N GLY A 75 -26.32 -6.08 9.85
CA GLY A 75 -25.86 -4.91 10.62
C GLY A 75 -24.43 -5.04 11.19
N GLY A 76 -23.55 -5.79 10.53
CA GLY A 76 -22.37 -6.40 11.16
C GLY A 76 -21.05 -5.60 11.17
N CYS A 77 -20.40 -5.64 12.34
CA CYS A 77 -19.04 -5.22 12.76
C CYS A 77 -18.65 -3.75 12.62
N SER A 78 -18.72 -3.16 11.43
CA SER A 78 -18.39 -1.75 11.18
C SER A 78 -19.16 -1.16 9.98
N GLY A 79 -20.03 -1.96 9.37
CA GLY A 79 -20.75 -1.60 8.16
C GLY A 79 -22.04 -2.39 7.96
N LEU A 80 -22.75 -2.09 6.89
CA LEU A 80 -24.02 -2.72 6.54
C LEU A 80 -23.92 -3.38 5.16
N ILE A 81 -24.37 -4.63 5.07
CA ILE A 81 -24.56 -5.32 3.79
C ILE A 81 -26.04 -5.57 3.63
N ARG A 82 -26.59 -5.16 2.49
CA ARG A 82 -27.90 -5.62 2.04
C ARG A 82 -27.70 -6.77 1.08
N PHE A 83 -28.45 -7.85 1.29
CA PHE A 83 -28.41 -9.01 0.42
C PHE A 83 -29.81 -9.44 0.01
N GLU A 84 -29.93 -9.91 -1.22
CA GLU A 84 -31.19 -10.41 -1.78
C GLU A 84 -31.11 -11.93 -1.94
N TYR A 85 -32.18 -12.61 -1.53
CA TYR A 85 -32.37 -14.02 -1.86
C TYR A 85 -32.78 -14.17 -3.32
N LYS A 86 -32.06 -15.03 -4.04
CA LYS A 86 -32.43 -15.52 -5.37
C LYS A 86 -32.73 -17.00 -5.24
N LYS A 87 -34.01 -17.37 -5.33
CA LYS A 87 -34.42 -18.78 -5.38
C LYS A 87 -33.72 -19.46 -6.55
N GLU A 88 -32.92 -20.48 -6.27
CA GLU A 88 -32.60 -21.46 -7.29
C GLU A 88 -33.93 -22.08 -7.69
N LYS A 89 -34.40 -21.73 -8.89
CA LYS A 89 -35.38 -22.57 -9.54
C LYS A 89 -34.67 -23.89 -9.77
N GLU A 90 -35.25 -24.99 -9.30
CA GLU A 90 -34.91 -26.37 -9.69
C GLU A 90 -35.00 -26.63 -11.23
N PHE A 91 -35.12 -25.57 -12.03
CA PHE A 91 -35.06 -25.56 -13.48
C PHE A 91 -33.85 -24.75 -13.94
N ALA A 92 -32.64 -25.20 -13.57
CA ALA A 92 -31.47 -24.82 -14.35
C ALA A 92 -31.62 -25.53 -15.70
N THR A 93 -32.14 -24.82 -16.71
CA THR A 93 -32.23 -25.33 -18.08
C THR A 93 -30.83 -25.74 -18.54
N LEU A 94 -30.74 -26.65 -19.52
CA LEU A 94 -29.45 -27.04 -20.08
C LEU A 94 -28.63 -25.80 -20.48
N GLN A 95 -29.28 -24.78 -21.03
CA GLN A 95 -28.69 -23.50 -21.39
C GLN A 95 -28.09 -22.76 -20.17
N MET A 96 -28.76 -22.75 -19.02
CA MET A 96 -28.23 -22.17 -17.77
C MET A 96 -27.09 -22.98 -17.17
N LYS A 97 -27.16 -24.31 -17.19
CA LYS A 97 -26.06 -25.18 -16.72
C LYS A 97 -24.81 -25.02 -17.60
N LEU A 98 -25.01 -24.91 -18.91
CA LEU A 98 -23.94 -24.61 -19.86
C LEU A 98 -23.35 -23.22 -19.62
N LEU A 99 -24.19 -22.21 -19.32
CA LEU A 99 -23.71 -20.87 -18.96
C LEU A 99 -22.86 -20.90 -17.68
N ALA A 100 -23.35 -21.56 -16.63
CA ALA A 100 -22.62 -21.69 -15.36
C ALA A 100 -21.30 -22.48 -15.54
N ALA A 101 -21.31 -23.56 -16.32
CA ALA A 101 -20.09 -24.31 -16.63
C ALA A 101 -19.12 -23.48 -17.49
N ALA A 102 -19.61 -22.63 -18.40
CA ALA A 102 -18.79 -21.72 -19.19
C ALA A 102 -18.18 -20.61 -18.31
N GLU A 103 -18.95 -20.02 -17.40
CA GLU A 103 -18.47 -19.06 -16.40
C GLU A 103 -17.43 -19.68 -15.47
N GLN A 104 -17.67 -20.92 -15.00
CA GLN A 104 -16.72 -21.62 -14.14
C GLN A 104 -15.41 -21.95 -14.88
N ARG A 105 -15.49 -22.38 -16.15
CA ARG A 105 -14.30 -22.55 -17.02
C ARG A 105 -13.59 -21.24 -17.32
N GLN A 106 -14.33 -20.14 -17.44
CA GLN A 106 -13.75 -18.82 -17.64
C GLN A 106 -13.03 -18.35 -16.37
N ARG A 107 -13.62 -18.59 -15.20
CA ARG A 107 -13.00 -18.30 -13.90
C ARG A 107 -11.75 -19.14 -13.66
N MET A 108 -11.77 -20.44 -13.98
CA MET A 108 -10.58 -21.30 -13.91
C MET A 108 -9.47 -20.81 -14.85
N ARG A 109 -9.80 -20.49 -16.11
CA ARG A 109 -8.81 -19.91 -17.04
C ARG A 109 -8.25 -18.58 -16.55
N HIS A 110 -9.07 -17.75 -15.91
CA HIS A 110 -8.66 -16.47 -15.36
C HIS A 110 -7.74 -16.65 -14.13
N LEU A 111 -8.00 -17.66 -13.30
CA LEU A 111 -7.11 -18.06 -12.20
C LEU A 111 -5.76 -18.56 -12.71
N GLU A 112 -5.76 -19.44 -13.72
CA GLU A 112 -4.54 -19.96 -14.36
C GLU A 112 -3.73 -18.83 -15.02
N GLU A 113 -4.38 -17.94 -15.78
CA GLU A 113 -3.72 -16.81 -16.45
C GLU A 113 -3.05 -15.87 -15.43
N PHE A 114 -3.68 -15.60 -14.29
CA PHE A 114 -3.04 -14.81 -13.24
C PHE A 114 -1.93 -15.57 -12.53
N PHE A 115 -2.13 -16.85 -12.23
CA PHE A 115 -1.16 -17.62 -11.49
C PHE A 115 0.22 -17.58 -12.15
N ASP A 116 0.26 -17.84 -13.47
CA ASP A 116 1.52 -17.84 -14.23
C ASP A 116 2.18 -16.45 -14.25
N LEU A 117 1.36 -15.40 -14.43
CA LEU A 117 1.85 -14.01 -14.45
C LEU A 117 2.37 -13.57 -13.10
N LEU A 118 1.67 -13.88 -12.00
CA LEU A 118 2.07 -13.53 -10.65
C LEU A 118 3.33 -14.27 -10.23
N ARG A 119 3.50 -15.53 -10.65
CA ARG A 119 4.68 -16.34 -10.32
C ARG A 119 5.96 -15.75 -10.91
N CYS A 120 5.85 -14.98 -11.99
CA CYS A 120 6.98 -14.28 -12.61
C CYS A 120 7.39 -12.99 -11.88
N LEU A 121 6.68 -12.55 -10.84
CA LEU A 121 6.95 -11.30 -10.15
C LEU A 121 7.68 -11.54 -8.82
N ASP A 122 8.83 -10.89 -8.66
CA ASP A 122 9.70 -11.03 -7.47
C ASP A 122 8.97 -10.79 -6.15
N ILE A 123 7.98 -9.88 -6.12
CA ILE A 123 7.19 -9.59 -4.91
C ILE A 123 6.38 -10.79 -4.41
N PHE A 124 6.04 -11.74 -5.30
CA PHE A 124 5.23 -12.92 -4.98
C PHE A 124 6.05 -14.20 -4.88
N GLU A 125 7.37 -14.14 -5.10
CA GLU A 125 8.29 -15.27 -4.87
C GLU A 125 8.13 -15.93 -3.49
N PRO A 126 7.93 -15.18 -2.37
CA PRO A 126 7.79 -15.77 -1.04
C PRO A 126 6.49 -16.56 -0.82
N LEU A 127 5.50 -16.44 -1.71
CA LEU A 127 4.23 -17.16 -1.60
C LEU A 127 4.38 -18.57 -2.17
N ASN A 128 3.78 -19.55 -1.50
CA ASN A 128 3.61 -20.90 -2.06
C ASN A 128 2.45 -20.91 -3.07
N ASP A 129 2.28 -22.02 -3.78
CA ASP A 129 1.30 -22.14 -4.85
C ASP A 129 -0.16 -22.01 -4.35
N ASP A 130 -0.47 -22.52 -3.16
CA ASP A 130 -1.81 -22.39 -2.56
C ASP A 130 -2.12 -20.92 -2.23
N ASP A 131 -1.17 -20.22 -1.61
CA ASP A 131 -1.27 -18.80 -1.25
C ASP A 131 -1.33 -17.90 -2.48
N LEU A 132 -0.58 -18.24 -3.53
CA LEU A 132 -0.62 -17.54 -4.80
C LEU A 132 -1.95 -17.76 -5.53
N THR A 133 -2.52 -18.96 -5.44
CA THR A 133 -3.85 -19.28 -5.96
C THR A 133 -4.93 -18.49 -5.24
N ASP A 134 -4.84 -18.39 -3.91
CA ASP A 134 -5.74 -17.56 -3.11
C ASP A 134 -5.64 -16.07 -3.48
N LEU A 135 -4.42 -15.56 -3.71
CA LEU A 135 -4.22 -14.19 -4.19
C LEU A 135 -4.82 -14.00 -5.58
N ALA A 136 -4.57 -14.93 -6.50
CA ALA A 136 -5.09 -14.89 -7.87
C ALA A 136 -6.63 -14.87 -7.89
N ALA A 137 -7.28 -15.56 -6.96
CA ALA A 137 -8.74 -15.57 -6.82
C ALA A 137 -9.35 -14.20 -6.46
N LEU A 138 -8.57 -13.33 -5.81
CA LEU A 138 -8.99 -11.98 -5.41
C LEU A 138 -8.77 -10.93 -6.51
N LEU A 139 -7.96 -11.23 -7.52
CA LEU A 139 -7.63 -10.30 -8.59
C LEU A 139 -8.73 -10.24 -9.66
N LYS A 140 -8.89 -9.06 -10.26
CA LYS A 140 -9.79 -8.82 -11.40
C LYS A 140 -9.05 -8.22 -12.58
N LEU A 141 -9.23 -8.78 -13.76
CA LEU A 141 -8.63 -8.27 -14.99
C LEU A 141 -9.39 -7.05 -15.47
N ARG A 142 -8.66 -6.01 -15.84
CA ARG A 142 -9.21 -4.83 -16.50
C ARG A 142 -8.33 -4.45 -17.68
N GLU A 143 -8.97 -4.15 -18.80
CA GLU A 143 -8.30 -3.66 -20.00
C GLU A 143 -8.59 -2.18 -20.20
N PHE A 144 -7.55 -1.45 -20.58
CA PHE A 144 -7.62 -0.01 -20.79
C PHE A 144 -7.12 0.33 -22.20
N PRO A 145 -7.91 1.03 -23.02
CA PRO A 145 -7.44 1.53 -24.31
C PRO A 145 -6.44 2.67 -24.09
N PRO A 146 -5.54 2.95 -25.06
CA PRO A 146 -4.54 4.01 -24.95
C PRO A 146 -5.14 5.37 -24.55
N GLY A 147 -4.43 6.09 -23.67
CA GLY A 147 -4.80 7.43 -23.20
C GLY A 147 -5.84 7.45 -22.08
N LYS A 148 -6.38 6.30 -21.66
CA LYS A 148 -7.40 6.23 -20.60
C LYS A 148 -6.77 6.49 -19.23
N VAL A 149 -7.40 7.38 -18.46
CA VAL A 149 -7.11 7.62 -17.03
C VAL A 149 -7.49 6.37 -16.22
N ILE A 150 -6.54 5.86 -15.45
CA ILE A 150 -6.70 4.70 -14.56
C ILE A 150 -6.79 5.17 -13.10
N LEU A 151 -5.93 6.12 -12.71
CA LEU A 151 -5.96 6.82 -11.43
C LEU A 151 -5.90 8.32 -11.67
N GLN A 152 -6.62 9.08 -10.84
CA GLN A 152 -6.68 10.54 -10.92
C GLN A 152 -6.12 11.15 -9.63
N GLU A 153 -5.23 12.13 -9.75
CA GLU A 153 -4.70 12.88 -8.61
C GLU A 153 -5.84 13.51 -7.79
N GLY A 154 -5.76 13.40 -6.47
CA GLY A 154 -6.73 13.92 -5.51
C GLY A 154 -7.89 12.97 -5.21
N GLU A 155 -8.09 11.91 -5.99
CA GLU A 155 -9.12 10.92 -5.70
C GLU A 155 -8.69 9.92 -4.61
N PRO A 156 -9.64 9.34 -3.85
CA PRO A 156 -9.32 8.26 -2.93
C PRO A 156 -8.73 7.04 -3.64
N GLY A 157 -7.66 6.47 -3.10
CA GLY A 157 -7.12 5.20 -3.55
C GLY A 157 -8.08 4.05 -3.26
N THR A 158 -8.57 3.37 -4.30
CA THR A 158 -9.56 2.30 -4.14
C THR A 158 -9.03 0.92 -4.51
N HIS A 159 -7.98 0.84 -5.33
CA HIS A 159 -7.43 -0.41 -5.84
C HIS A 159 -5.91 -0.33 -5.98
N LEU A 160 -5.27 -1.48 -5.83
CA LEU A 160 -3.91 -1.77 -6.28
C LEU A 160 -3.99 -2.27 -7.72
N TYR A 161 -2.99 -1.93 -8.53
CA TYR A 161 -2.89 -2.33 -9.93
C TYR A 161 -1.56 -3.00 -10.19
N ILE A 162 -1.58 -4.11 -10.92
CA ILE A 162 -0.39 -4.82 -11.41
C ILE A 162 -0.46 -4.79 -12.94
N VAL A 163 0.58 -4.27 -13.59
CA VAL A 163 0.64 -4.25 -15.05
C VAL A 163 0.95 -5.65 -15.55
N LEU A 164 0.04 -6.26 -16.31
CA LEU A 164 0.25 -7.59 -16.88
C LEU A 164 0.87 -7.49 -18.27
N SER A 165 0.37 -6.54 -19.07
CA SER A 165 0.88 -6.24 -20.40
C SER A 165 0.56 -4.79 -20.76
N GLY A 166 1.37 -4.19 -21.62
CA GLY A 166 1.24 -2.80 -22.02
C GLY A 166 2.05 -1.86 -21.12
N LYS A 167 1.75 -0.57 -21.21
CA LYS A 167 2.46 0.49 -20.49
C LYS A 167 1.51 1.53 -19.93
N VAL A 168 1.85 2.06 -18.76
CA VAL A 168 1.17 3.20 -18.15
C VAL A 168 2.18 4.31 -17.84
N VAL A 169 1.71 5.54 -17.84
CA VAL A 169 2.52 6.71 -17.48
C VAL A 169 1.96 7.35 -16.23
N VAL A 170 2.85 7.61 -15.28
CA VAL A 170 2.57 8.36 -14.06
C VAL A 170 2.77 9.84 -14.38
N VAL A 171 1.73 10.64 -14.17
CA VAL A 171 1.66 12.05 -14.52
C VAL A 171 1.48 12.85 -13.23
N GLY A 172 2.40 13.77 -12.99
CA GLY A 172 2.35 14.69 -11.86
C GLY A 172 1.59 15.97 -12.18
N LYS A 173 1.73 16.96 -11.30
CA LYS A 173 1.25 18.33 -11.53
C LYS A 173 1.83 18.88 -12.84
N ASP A 174 1.03 19.71 -13.52
CA ASP A 174 1.35 20.34 -14.80
C ASP A 174 1.51 19.35 -15.99
N ASN A 175 0.87 18.18 -15.93
CA ASN A 175 0.92 17.15 -16.97
C ASN A 175 2.33 16.59 -17.27
N LEU A 176 3.28 16.77 -16.33
CA LEU A 176 4.62 16.24 -16.47
C LEU A 176 4.62 14.72 -16.28
N VAL A 177 5.12 13.99 -17.28
CA VAL A 177 5.34 12.54 -17.16
C VAL A 177 6.50 12.30 -16.20
N LEU A 178 6.19 11.72 -15.04
CA LEU A 178 7.15 11.42 -13.98
C LEU A 178 7.83 10.08 -14.23
N SER A 179 7.05 9.06 -14.61
CA SER A 179 7.55 7.70 -14.83
C SER A 179 6.71 6.98 -15.87
N GLU A 180 7.30 5.98 -16.50
CA GLU A 180 6.57 4.95 -17.23
C GLU A 180 6.67 3.65 -16.45
N LEU A 181 5.58 2.88 -16.39
CA LEU A 181 5.54 1.57 -15.76
C LEU A 181 5.11 0.52 -16.80
N GLY A 182 5.81 -0.60 -16.84
CA GLY A 182 5.58 -1.72 -17.75
C GLY A 182 5.16 -3.00 -17.01
N ALA A 183 5.12 -4.11 -17.75
CA ALA A 183 4.72 -5.42 -17.22
C ALA A 183 5.51 -5.80 -15.95
N GLY A 184 4.78 -6.29 -14.94
CA GLY A 184 5.27 -6.66 -13.63
C GLY A 184 5.37 -5.53 -12.62
N GLU A 185 5.27 -4.27 -13.05
CA GLU A 185 5.26 -3.15 -12.13
C GLU A 185 3.88 -2.92 -11.51
N ILE A 186 3.89 -2.43 -10.27
CA ILE A 186 2.68 -2.26 -9.44
C ILE A 186 2.42 -0.77 -9.24
N PHE A 187 1.18 -0.32 -9.13
CA PHE A 187 0.87 1.06 -8.74
C PHE A 187 -0.45 1.18 -7.97
N GLY A 188 -0.67 2.35 -7.36
CA GLY A 188 -1.83 2.63 -6.50
C GLY A 188 -1.64 2.19 -5.05
N GLU A 189 -0.54 1.51 -4.73
CA GLU A 189 -0.18 1.06 -3.38
C GLU A 189 0.02 2.23 -2.42
N MET A 190 0.54 3.37 -2.91
CA MET A 190 0.81 4.56 -2.10
C MET A 190 -0.42 5.00 -1.32
N SER A 191 -1.51 5.31 -2.02
CA SER A 191 -2.76 5.75 -1.40
C SER A 191 -3.39 4.68 -0.49
N LEU A 192 -3.19 3.40 -0.78
CA LEU A 192 -3.75 2.32 0.03
C LEU A 192 -3.00 2.12 1.34
N LEU A 193 -1.69 2.33 1.34
CA LEU A 193 -0.81 2.12 2.48
C LEU A 193 -0.68 3.37 3.36
N SER A 194 -0.62 4.56 2.76
CA SER A 194 -0.57 5.82 3.52
C SER A 194 -1.94 6.25 4.05
N GLY A 195 -3.02 5.83 3.39
CA GLY A 195 -4.38 6.31 3.65
C GLY A 195 -4.67 7.70 3.07
N GLU A 196 -3.68 8.31 2.40
CA GLU A 196 -3.82 9.60 1.74
C GLU A 196 -4.44 9.45 0.33
N PRO A 197 -5.05 10.51 -0.23
CA PRO A 197 -5.49 10.52 -1.62
C PRO A 197 -4.35 10.21 -2.62
N VAL A 198 -4.74 9.81 -3.82
CA VAL A 198 -3.80 9.56 -4.93
C VAL A 198 -3.01 10.85 -5.22
N THR A 199 -1.68 10.74 -5.20
CA THR A 199 -0.77 11.89 -5.32
C THR A 199 -0.37 12.23 -6.76
N THR A 200 -0.56 11.29 -7.69
CA THR A 200 -0.20 11.43 -9.11
C THR A 200 -1.23 10.70 -9.97
N SER A 201 -1.55 11.24 -11.13
CA SER A 201 -2.47 10.58 -12.07
C SER A 201 -1.74 9.46 -12.82
N VAL A 202 -2.45 8.43 -13.26
CA VAL A 202 -1.89 7.34 -14.05
C VAL A 202 -2.75 7.12 -15.28
N HIS A 203 -2.12 7.12 -16.45
CA HIS A 203 -2.78 6.95 -17.74
C HIS A 203 -2.20 5.76 -18.48
N SER A 204 -3.03 5.02 -19.20
CA SER A 204 -2.54 4.04 -20.17
C SER A 204 -1.85 4.73 -21.33
N ARG A 205 -0.66 4.25 -21.73
CA ARG A 205 0.07 4.76 -22.90
C ARG A 205 -0.27 3.98 -24.16
N GLU A 206 -0.58 2.70 -24.00
CA GLU A 206 -1.00 1.77 -25.05
C GLU A 206 -2.15 0.90 -24.54
N HIS A 207 -2.55 -0.13 -25.30
CA HIS A 207 -3.54 -1.10 -24.81
C HIS A 207 -2.95 -1.87 -23.63
N THR A 208 -3.48 -1.61 -22.44
CA THR A 208 -2.90 -2.10 -21.19
C THR A 208 -3.86 -3.03 -20.49
N LYS A 209 -3.35 -4.20 -20.09
CA LYS A 209 -4.05 -5.15 -19.23
C LYS A 209 -3.51 -5.05 -17.81
N LEU A 210 -4.41 -4.89 -16.85
CA LEU A 210 -4.09 -4.74 -15.44
C LEU A 210 -4.81 -5.81 -14.62
N ALA A 211 -4.11 -6.43 -13.68
CA ALA A 211 -4.77 -7.09 -12.55
C ALA A 211 -5.05 -6.04 -11.48
N THR A 212 -6.26 -6.06 -10.93
CA THR A 212 -6.72 -5.10 -9.92
C THR A 212 -7.11 -5.82 -8.64
N LEU A 213 -6.66 -5.29 -7.50
CA LEU A 213 -7.01 -5.77 -6.16
C LEU A 213 -7.68 -4.63 -5.40
N SER A 214 -8.87 -4.86 -4.83
CA SER A 214 -9.57 -3.80 -4.09
C SER A 214 -8.82 -3.41 -2.81
N SER A 215 -9.04 -2.21 -2.29
CA SER A 215 -8.46 -1.76 -1.01
C SER A 215 -8.72 -2.73 0.16
N LYS A 216 -9.91 -3.35 0.19
CA LYS A 216 -10.28 -4.33 1.22
C LYS A 216 -9.51 -5.64 1.05
N ASP A 217 -9.49 -6.18 -0.17
CA ASP A 217 -8.79 -7.42 -0.47
C ASP A 217 -7.28 -7.23 -0.31
N PHE A 218 -6.74 -6.04 -0.63
CA PHE A 218 -5.35 -5.67 -0.37
C PHE A 218 -5.03 -5.70 1.13
N LYS A 219 -5.84 -5.05 1.98
CA LYS A 219 -5.66 -5.14 3.43
C LYS A 219 -5.73 -6.57 3.94
N HIS A 220 -6.65 -7.38 3.40
CA HIS A 220 -6.74 -8.80 3.73
C HIS A 220 -5.46 -9.55 3.37
N VAL A 221 -4.94 -9.34 2.17
CA VAL A 221 -3.69 -9.93 1.66
C VAL A 221 -2.51 -9.52 2.54
N LEU A 222 -2.38 -8.26 2.93
CA LEU A 222 -1.30 -7.81 3.82
C LEU A 222 -1.38 -8.47 5.21
N ASN A 223 -2.58 -8.63 5.76
CA ASN A 223 -2.78 -9.27 7.05
C ASN A 223 -2.50 -10.77 7.00
N LYS A 224 -2.88 -11.43 5.89
CA LYS A 224 -2.63 -12.86 5.68
C LYS A 224 -1.16 -13.14 5.38
N PHE A 225 -0.50 -12.24 4.66
CA PHE A 225 0.89 -12.38 4.20
C PHE A 225 1.75 -11.19 4.64
N PRO A 226 2.21 -11.14 5.90
CA PRO A 226 3.03 -10.04 6.42
C PRO A 226 4.33 -9.80 5.63
N VAL A 227 4.85 -10.84 4.96
CA VAL A 227 6.03 -10.71 4.10
C VAL A 227 5.80 -9.71 2.96
N LEU A 228 4.61 -9.70 2.35
CA LEU A 228 4.27 -8.76 1.28
C LEU A 228 4.22 -7.32 1.81
N GLN A 229 3.80 -7.14 3.07
CA GLN A 229 3.76 -5.83 3.71
C GLN A 229 5.14 -5.17 3.73
N VAL A 230 6.20 -5.93 4.03
CA VAL A 230 7.58 -5.43 3.99
C VAL A 230 7.98 -4.99 2.57
N PHE A 231 7.65 -5.79 1.56
CA PHE A 231 7.93 -5.44 0.15
C PHE A 231 7.22 -4.17 -0.29
N PHE A 232 5.93 -4.05 0.03
CA PHE A 232 5.14 -2.86 -0.27
C PHE A 232 5.66 -1.62 0.45
N TYR A 233 6.05 -1.71 1.73
CA TYR A 233 6.67 -0.59 2.43
C TYR A 233 8.02 -0.19 1.82
N ARG A 234 8.86 -1.16 1.41
CA ARG A 234 10.12 -0.85 0.73
C ARG A 234 9.87 -0.10 -0.58
N MET A 235 8.91 -0.58 -1.38
CA MET A 235 8.48 0.07 -2.62
C MET A 235 7.98 1.50 -2.40
N LEU A 236 7.24 1.76 -1.32
CA LEU A 236 6.83 3.11 -0.94
C LEU A 236 8.01 4.02 -0.67
N VAL A 237 9.00 3.53 0.09
CA VAL A 237 10.19 4.31 0.43
C VAL A 237 10.97 4.65 -0.85
N ASP A 238 11.16 3.67 -1.73
CA ASP A 238 11.87 3.86 -3.01
C ASP A 238 11.14 4.90 -3.89
N ARG A 239 9.80 4.85 -3.94
CA ARG A 239 8.97 5.78 -4.70
C ARG A 239 8.89 7.17 -4.10
N ALA A 240 8.82 7.28 -2.78
CA ALA A 240 8.87 8.57 -2.10
C ALA A 240 10.20 9.28 -2.38
N GLN A 241 11.31 8.53 -2.38
CA GLN A 241 12.63 9.04 -2.77
C GLN A 241 12.64 9.48 -4.25
N ALA A 242 12.11 8.67 -5.16
CA ALA A 242 12.04 9.00 -6.59
C ALA A 242 11.15 10.21 -6.91
N ASN A 243 10.01 10.36 -6.24
CA ASN A 243 9.10 11.49 -6.43
C ASN A 243 9.66 12.79 -5.85
N THR A 244 10.35 12.71 -4.71
CA THR A 244 11.08 13.85 -4.12
C THR A 244 12.18 14.34 -5.06
N MET A 245 12.87 13.43 -5.78
CA MET A 245 13.88 13.79 -6.78
C MET A 245 13.31 14.50 -8.02
N ARG A 246 12.05 14.22 -8.40
CA ARG A 246 11.43 14.74 -9.65
C ARG A 246 10.71 16.08 -9.48
N ALA A 247 10.32 16.47 -8.27
CA ALA A 247 9.55 17.69 -7.99
C ALA A 247 10.34 19.03 -8.05
N GLY A 248 11.46 19.09 -8.78
CA GLY A 248 12.09 20.36 -9.16
C GLY A 248 12.70 21.20 -8.04
N LYS A 249 12.84 20.68 -6.81
CA LYS A 249 13.83 21.23 -5.87
C LYS A 249 15.16 20.55 -6.20
N ILE A 250 16.03 21.29 -6.89
CA ILE A 250 17.39 20.84 -7.19
C ILE A 250 18.03 20.34 -5.90
N VAL A 251 18.37 19.05 -5.90
CA VAL A 251 19.64 18.41 -5.51
C VAL A 251 19.35 16.91 -5.51
N SER A 252 20.21 16.10 -6.11
CA SER A 252 20.14 14.63 -6.09
C SER A 252 20.25 14.11 -4.65
N GLY A 253 19.18 14.20 -3.87
CA GLY A 253 19.08 13.59 -2.56
C GLY A 253 17.96 14.17 -1.69
N MET A 254 18.08 13.94 -0.38
CA MET A 254 16.97 14.06 0.58
C MET A 254 16.96 15.46 1.20
N THR A 255 15.91 16.25 0.99
CA THR A 255 15.73 17.53 1.70
C THR A 255 14.64 17.39 2.76
N GLY A 256 14.84 17.95 3.95
CA GLY A 256 13.85 17.88 5.04
C GLY A 256 14.07 18.94 6.11
N ASP A 257 13.20 18.95 7.12
CA ASP A 257 13.28 19.83 8.28
C ASP A 257 13.88 19.08 9.49
N LEU A 258 14.80 19.72 10.21
CA LEU A 258 15.43 19.16 11.42
C LEU A 258 14.47 19.09 12.62
N ALA A 259 13.30 19.74 12.53
CA ALA A 259 12.22 19.59 13.51
C ALA A 259 11.47 18.26 13.34
N GLU A 260 11.48 17.67 12.13
CA GLU A 260 10.79 16.40 11.83
C GLU A 260 11.73 15.19 12.00
N ILE A 261 13.00 15.35 11.62
CA ILE A 261 14.04 14.32 11.75
C ILE A 261 15.24 14.96 12.43
N ALA A 262 15.59 14.51 13.64
CA ALA A 262 16.73 15.05 14.35
C ALA A 262 18.04 14.77 13.58
N ALA A 263 19.05 15.64 13.74
CA ALA A 263 20.33 15.48 13.05
C ALA A 263 20.98 14.11 13.32
N VAL A 264 20.81 13.59 14.54
CA VAL A 264 21.26 12.26 14.97
C VAL A 264 20.62 11.17 14.10
N ASP A 265 19.29 11.17 13.98
CA ASP A 265 18.54 10.16 13.23
C ASP A 265 18.86 10.23 11.74
N LEU A 266 19.00 11.44 11.19
CA LEU A 266 19.41 11.66 9.81
C LEU A 266 20.79 11.04 9.54
N PHE A 267 21.77 11.31 10.40
CA PHE A 267 23.11 10.76 10.24
C PHE A 267 23.13 9.24 10.42
N GLN A 268 22.36 8.72 11.38
CA GLN A 268 22.24 7.28 11.61
C GLN A 268 21.58 6.55 10.43
N LEU A 269 20.59 7.18 9.79
CA LEU A 269 19.95 6.67 8.57
C LEU A 269 20.97 6.56 7.43
N ILE A 270 21.80 7.58 7.22
CA ILE A 270 22.82 7.58 6.16
C ILE A 270 23.91 6.53 6.45
N ASN A 271 24.35 6.42 7.72
CA ASN A 271 25.33 5.42 8.14
C ASN A 271 24.81 3.98 7.97
N SER A 272 23.61 3.68 8.48
CA SER A 272 23.01 2.33 8.41
C SER A 272 22.67 1.89 6.99
N SER A 273 22.39 2.84 6.09
CA SER A 273 22.16 2.58 4.66
C SER A 273 23.44 2.58 3.81
N GLN A 274 24.62 2.72 4.42
CA GLN A 274 25.94 2.73 3.75
C GLN A 274 26.02 3.72 2.58
N LYS A 275 25.35 4.87 2.69
CA LYS A 275 25.26 5.85 1.60
C LYS A 275 26.49 6.74 1.54
N THR A 276 26.93 7.04 0.31
CA THR A 276 27.98 8.04 0.02
C THR A 276 27.33 9.36 -0.40
N GLY A 277 27.62 10.46 0.28
CA GLY A 277 27.09 11.76 -0.09
C GLY A 277 27.38 12.89 0.88
N ARG A 278 26.84 14.07 0.56
CA ARG A 278 27.03 15.32 1.27
C ARG A 278 25.71 15.79 1.88
N VAL A 279 25.68 16.02 3.18
CA VAL A 279 24.57 16.69 3.88
C VAL A 279 24.93 18.15 4.10
N GLU A 280 24.14 19.06 3.57
CA GLU A 280 24.20 20.49 3.83
C GLU A 280 23.05 20.87 4.74
N MET A 281 23.31 21.67 5.77
CA MET A 281 22.27 22.17 6.67
C MET A 281 22.30 23.68 6.73
N LEU A 282 21.13 24.29 6.56
CA LEU A 282 20.89 25.70 6.80
C LEU A 282 20.22 25.82 8.18
N LEU A 283 21.00 26.25 9.17
CA LEU A 283 20.56 26.41 10.55
C LEU A 283 20.32 27.90 10.84
N GLU A 284 19.58 28.20 11.90
CA GLU A 284 19.27 29.58 12.31
C GLU A 284 20.52 30.44 12.48
N ASP A 285 21.62 29.81 12.85
CA ASP A 285 22.82 30.46 13.33
C ASP A 285 24.06 30.15 12.48
N GLY A 286 23.89 29.52 11.32
CA GLY A 286 24.94 29.32 10.30
C GLY A 286 24.70 28.12 9.38
N GLU A 287 25.63 27.91 8.44
CA GLU A 287 25.60 26.75 7.55
C GLU A 287 26.49 25.62 8.08
N ALA A 288 26.08 24.39 7.80
CA ALA A 288 26.82 23.18 8.10
C ALA A 288 26.96 22.27 6.90
N VAL A 289 28.05 21.51 6.85
CA VAL A 289 28.32 20.51 5.82
C VAL A 289 28.88 19.26 6.47
N VAL A 290 28.32 18.10 6.14
CA VAL A 290 28.76 16.80 6.62
C VAL A 290 28.91 15.85 5.44
N LEU A 291 30.02 15.12 5.34
CA LEU A 291 30.29 14.20 4.23
C LEU A 291 30.36 12.76 4.74
N PHE A 292 29.72 11.87 4.00
CA PHE A 292 29.68 10.43 4.24
C PHE A 292 30.27 9.68 3.05
N ASN A 293 31.14 8.70 3.30
CA ASN A 293 31.65 7.79 2.30
C ASN A 293 31.35 6.34 2.74
N GLU A 294 30.50 5.65 1.98
CA GLU A 294 30.02 4.29 2.26
C GLU A 294 29.44 4.15 3.68
N GLY A 295 28.70 5.17 4.12
CA GLY A 295 28.14 5.26 5.47
C GLY A 295 29.09 5.81 6.53
N GLU A 296 30.40 5.88 6.27
CA GLU A 296 31.38 6.41 7.23
C GLU A 296 31.49 7.93 7.17
N LEU A 297 31.62 8.56 8.34
CA LEU A 297 31.73 10.01 8.46
C LEU A 297 33.16 10.47 8.17
N VAL A 298 33.38 11.15 7.05
CA VAL A 298 34.74 11.58 6.63
C VAL A 298 35.00 13.07 6.83
N HIS A 299 33.95 13.89 6.93
CA HIS A 299 34.10 15.32 7.17
C HIS A 299 32.86 15.91 7.85
N ALA A 300 33.07 16.90 8.71
CA ALA A 300 32.02 17.75 9.25
C ALA A 300 32.56 19.17 9.41
N ARG A 301 31.74 20.17 9.09
CA ARG A 301 32.02 21.59 9.26
C ARG A 301 30.76 22.28 9.71
N TYR A 302 30.88 23.10 10.74
CA TYR A 302 29.80 23.94 11.23
C TYR A 302 30.40 25.26 11.71
N ARG A 303 30.04 26.37 11.05
CA ARG A 303 30.66 27.69 11.30
C ARG A 303 32.21 27.60 11.19
N ASN A 304 32.91 27.96 12.26
CA ASN A 304 34.37 27.94 12.38
C ASN A 304 34.91 26.61 12.94
N GLN A 305 34.05 25.65 13.26
CA GLN A 305 34.45 24.33 13.76
C GLN A 305 34.51 23.33 12.61
N THR A 306 35.45 22.39 12.69
CA THR A 306 35.61 21.28 11.76
C THR A 306 35.83 19.96 12.50
N GLY A 307 35.59 18.84 11.82
CA GLY A 307 35.77 17.50 12.38
C GLY A 307 34.75 17.18 13.48
N LYS A 308 35.21 16.46 14.51
CA LYS A 308 34.33 15.93 15.58
C LYS A 308 33.59 17.04 16.35
N GLU A 309 34.26 18.15 16.63
CA GLU A 309 33.64 19.26 17.37
C GLU A 309 32.49 19.89 16.58
N ALA A 310 32.63 20.02 15.25
CA ALA A 310 31.53 20.46 14.39
C ALA A 310 30.36 19.47 14.43
N LEU A 311 30.64 18.16 14.37
CA LEU A 311 29.60 17.14 14.45
C LEU A 311 28.83 17.23 15.78
N PHE A 312 29.53 17.31 16.92
CA PHE A 312 28.89 17.37 18.23
C PHE A 312 27.99 18.60 18.38
N ALA A 313 28.42 19.75 17.86
CA ALA A 313 27.61 20.96 17.84
C ALA A 313 26.34 20.81 16.98
N LEU A 314 26.39 20.01 15.91
CA LEU A 314 25.25 19.73 15.03
C LEU A 314 24.23 18.80 15.65
N LEU A 315 24.65 17.81 16.46
CA LEU A 315 23.71 16.89 17.12
C LEU A 315 22.75 17.61 18.07
N GLY A 316 23.16 18.76 18.60
CA GLY A 316 22.33 19.60 19.48
C GLY A 316 21.33 20.49 18.74
N LYS A 317 21.33 20.50 17.39
CA LYS A 317 20.46 21.33 16.56
C LYS A 317 19.16 20.60 16.25
N ASN A 318 18.04 21.27 16.51
CA ASN A 318 16.68 20.74 16.35
C ASN A 318 15.81 21.60 15.42
N ARG A 319 16.40 22.60 14.77
CA ARG A 319 15.73 23.52 13.85
C ARG A 319 16.65 23.88 12.70
N GLY A 320 16.06 23.93 11.50
CA GLY A 320 16.77 24.25 10.26
C GLY A 320 16.37 23.29 9.15
N ARG A 321 16.83 23.58 7.93
CA ARG A 321 16.57 22.74 6.76
C ARG A 321 17.85 22.01 6.38
N PHE A 322 17.73 20.73 6.03
CA PHE A 322 18.83 19.97 5.48
C PHE A 322 18.57 19.61 4.01
N SER A 323 19.67 19.34 3.30
CA SER A 323 19.70 18.78 1.96
C SER A 323 20.82 17.75 1.90
N TYR A 324 20.50 16.52 1.53
CA TYR A 324 21.46 15.49 1.21
C TYR A 324 21.66 15.46 -0.31
N THR A 325 22.91 15.31 -0.75
CA THR A 325 23.31 15.09 -2.14
C THR A 325 24.07 13.77 -2.22
N SER A 326 23.67 12.88 -3.11
CA SER A 326 24.37 11.63 -3.39
C SER A 326 25.68 11.87 -4.11
N GLY A 327 26.73 11.15 -3.72
CA GLY A 327 28.05 11.24 -4.33
C GLY A 327 28.95 12.29 -3.68
N LEU A 328 30.25 12.08 -3.88
CA LEU A 328 31.34 12.94 -3.41
C LEU A 328 32.35 13.10 -4.54
N ALA A 329 33.07 14.23 -4.55
CA ALA A 329 34.21 14.42 -5.44
C ALA A 329 35.34 13.43 -5.10
N GLU A 330 36.20 13.09 -6.06
CA GLU A 330 37.28 12.10 -5.85
C GLU A 330 38.23 12.51 -4.72
N GLU A 331 38.49 13.80 -4.54
CA GLU A 331 39.32 14.32 -3.44
C GLU A 331 38.64 14.13 -2.08
N GLN A 332 37.30 14.15 -2.04
CA GLN A 332 36.51 13.98 -0.82
C GLN A 332 36.38 12.50 -0.42
N LYS A 333 36.41 11.57 -1.38
CA LYS A 333 36.39 10.13 -1.09
C LYS A 333 37.68 9.64 -0.41
N GLN A 334 38.79 10.35 -0.64
CA GLN A 334 40.09 10.04 -0.05
C GLN A 334 40.27 10.58 1.38
N LEU A 335 39.28 11.30 1.92
CA LEU A 335 39.35 11.82 3.28
C LEU A 335 39.31 10.67 4.30
N PRO A 336 40.14 10.74 5.36
CA PRO A 336 40.14 9.73 6.40
C PRO A 336 38.82 9.78 7.20
N VAL A 337 38.36 8.61 7.65
CA VAL A 337 37.20 8.51 8.54
C VAL A 337 37.50 9.22 9.86
N LEU A 338 36.58 10.08 10.31
CA LEU A 338 36.73 10.86 11.55
C LEU A 338 36.75 9.97 12.80
N GLY A 339 36.10 8.81 12.75
CA GLY A 339 36.05 7.80 13.80
C GLY A 339 34.80 6.94 13.67
N GLY A 340 34.69 5.88 14.47
CA GLY A 340 33.53 4.99 14.45
C GLY A 340 32.23 5.75 14.76
N PHE A 341 31.27 5.69 13.84
CA PHE A 341 30.06 6.50 13.85
C PHE A 341 29.29 6.44 15.18
N MET A 342 29.00 5.23 15.68
CA MET A 342 28.28 5.05 16.95
C MET A 342 29.02 5.65 18.14
N GLY A 343 30.36 5.56 18.17
CA GLY A 343 31.17 6.17 19.23
C GLY A 343 31.10 7.70 19.22
N LEU A 344 31.03 8.29 18.02
CA LEU A 344 30.87 9.74 17.86
C LEU A 344 29.47 10.21 18.31
N ILE A 345 28.41 9.48 17.95
CA ILE A 345 27.05 9.82 18.37
C ILE A 345 26.91 9.74 19.89
N MET A 346 27.40 8.65 20.51
CA MET A 346 27.32 8.46 21.97
C MET A 346 28.06 9.56 22.74
N GLU A 347 29.29 9.90 22.33
CA GLU A 347 30.05 10.98 22.96
C GLU A 347 29.38 12.35 22.76
N GLY A 348 28.83 12.61 21.57
CA GLY A 348 28.14 13.86 21.28
C GLY A 348 26.85 14.04 22.09
N MET A 349 26.03 12.99 22.21
CA MET A 349 24.80 13.02 23.02
C MET A 349 25.12 13.21 24.50
N ARG A 350 26.14 12.51 25.04
CA ARG A 350 26.61 12.70 26.42
C ARG A 350 26.97 14.16 26.71
N ARG A 351 27.72 14.82 25.81
CA ARG A 351 28.10 16.23 25.97
C ARG A 351 26.90 17.18 25.97
N ILE A 352 25.88 16.90 25.15
CA ILE A 352 24.66 17.71 25.08
C ILE A 352 23.87 17.59 26.38
N ASP A 353 23.74 16.37 26.91
CA ASP A 353 23.06 16.14 28.18
C ASP A 353 23.80 16.84 29.34
N GLU A 354 25.12 16.71 29.41
CA GLU A 354 25.95 17.42 30.41
C GLU A 354 25.81 18.96 30.31
N GLN A 355 25.65 19.52 29.12
CA GLN A 355 25.42 20.96 28.92
C GLN A 355 24.00 21.39 29.34
N ARG A 356 22.98 20.58 29.07
CA ARG A 356 21.60 20.84 29.49
C ARG A 356 21.47 20.85 31.01
N GLU A 357 22.14 19.93 31.69
CA GLU A 357 22.18 19.87 33.16
C GLU A 357 22.84 21.11 33.78
N ARG A 358 23.95 21.59 33.20
CA ARG A 358 24.64 22.80 33.67
C ARG A 358 23.82 24.07 33.45
N ASN A 359 23.14 24.19 32.31
CA ASN A 359 22.29 25.36 32.00
C ASN A 359 21.00 25.38 32.86
N GLY A 360 20.43 24.21 33.16
CA GLY A 360 19.29 24.07 34.07
C GLY A 360 19.60 24.49 35.51
N GLN A 361 20.85 24.29 35.98
CA GLN A 361 21.29 24.75 37.31
C GLN A 361 21.55 26.26 37.40
N GLN A 362 21.79 26.95 36.28
CA GLN A 362 21.96 28.41 36.24
C GLN A 362 20.63 29.17 36.10
N ALA A 363 19.60 28.58 35.49
CA ALA A 363 18.27 29.20 35.35
C ALA A 363 17.40 29.11 36.62
N GLY A 364 17.83 28.32 37.62
CA GLY A 364 17.15 28.13 38.91
C GLY A 364 17.74 28.95 40.07
N ARG A 365 18.53 29.99 39.79
CA ARG A 365 19.08 30.92 40.80
C ARG A 365 18.57 32.34 40.62
#